data_AF-A0AA88YMR5-F1
#
_entry.id   AF-A0AA88YMR5-F1
#
_cell.length_a   1.000
_cell.length_b   1.000
_cell.length_c   1.000
_cell.angle_alpha   90.00
_cell.angle_beta   90.00
_cell.angle_gamma   90.00
#
_symmetry.space_group_name_H-M   'P 1'
#
loop_
_entity.id
_entity.type
_entity.pdbx_description
1 polymer ?
#
loop_
_entity_poly.entity_id
_entity_poly.type
_entity_poly.pdbx_seq_one_letter_code
_entity_poly.pdbx_strand_id
1 'polypeptide(L)' 'MAGDAHNVSRALVYKWHKRFREGREAIQDDERSGRPREIDDNVTQSIRDAITGDGRVTILDIAEIVD' A
#
# COMPACT_ATOMS: atom_id res chain seq x y z
N MET A 1 27.89 6.44 19.99
CA MET A 1 26.50 6.28 19.52
C MET A 1 25.82 5.34 20.51
N ALA A 2 25.16 5.91 21.53
CA ALA A 2 24.49 5.12 22.57
C ALA A 2 23.22 4.51 21.97
N GLY A 3 23.04 3.20 22.15
CA GLY A 3 21.87 2.47 21.65
C GLY A 3 20.58 3.03 22.26
N ASP A 4 19.60 3.29 21.40
CA ASP A 4 18.26 3.66 21.80
C ASP A 4 17.73 2.63 22.79
N ALA A 5 17.36 3.09 23.99
CA ALA A 5 16.60 2.30 24.92
C ALA A 5 15.28 1.91 24.23
N HIS A 6 15.13 0.64 23.87
CA HIS A 6 13.92 0.07 23.28
C HIS A 6 12.75 0.14 24.29
N ASN A 7 12.16 1.32 24.45
CA ASN A 7 10.97 1.52 25.25
C ASN A 7 9.74 1.27 24.37
N VAL A 8 8.98 0.22 24.67
CA VAL A 8 7.74 -0.09 23.96
C VAL A 8 6.65 0.90 24.35
N SER A 9 5.96 1.47 23.36
CA SER A 9 4.88 2.41 23.65
C SER A 9 3.75 1.71 24.43
N ARG A 10 3.09 2.44 25.33
CA ARG A 10 1.94 1.91 26.09
C ARG A 10 0.84 1.37 25.17
N ALA A 11 0.61 1.99 24.02
CA ALA A 11 -0.35 1.52 23.02
C ALA A 11 0.03 0.14 22.45
N LEU A 12 1.31 -0.08 22.17
CA LEU A 12 1.82 -1.37 21.69
C LEU A 12 1.63 -2.47 22.75
N VAL A 13 1.90 -2.16 24.02
CA VAL A 13 1.68 -3.08 25.15
C VAL A 13 0.22 -3.50 25.25
N TYR A 14 -0.72 -2.56 25.23
CA TYR A 14 -2.16 -2.88 25.28
C TYR A 14 -2.64 -3.68 24.07
N LYS A 15 -2.13 -3.36 22.87
CA LYS A 15 -2.43 -4.09 21.64
C LYS A 15 -2.05 -5.57 21.76
N TRP A 16 -0.84 -5.86 22.24
CA TRP A 16 -0.38 -7.24 22.43
C TRP A 16 -1.09 -7.96 23.57
N HIS A 17 -1.29 -7.29 24.72
CA HIS A 17 -2.06 -7.85 25.83
C HIS A 17 -3.45 -8.32 25.39
N LYS A 18 -4.18 -7.50 24.61
CA LYS A 18 -5.49 -7.86 24.07
C LYS A 18 -5.41 -9.09 23.16
N ARG A 19 -4.46 -9.11 22.22
CA ARG A 19 -4.26 -10.23 21.28
C ARG A 19 -3.98 -11.55 21.96
N PHE A 20 -3.13 -11.54 22.99
CA PHE A 20 -2.85 -12.74 23.76
C PHE A 20 -4.07 -13.20 24.55
N ARG A 21 -4.78 -12.27 25.19
CA ARG A 21 -6.02 -12.59 25.92
C ARG A 21 -7.11 -13.17 25.02
N GLU A 22 -7.16 -12.77 23.75
CA GLU A 22 -8.11 -13.25 22.75
C GLU A 22 -7.63 -14.54 22.03
N GLY A 23 -6.47 -15.08 22.39
CA GLY A 23 -5.99 -16.36 21.86
C GLY A 23 -5.37 -16.28 20.46
N ARG A 24 -4.82 -15.13 20.05
CA ARG A 24 -4.06 -15.06 18.79
C ARG A 24 -2.78 -15.88 18.89
N GLU A 25 -2.70 -16.93 18.07
CA GLU A 25 -1.52 -17.78 17.91
C GLU A 25 -0.68 -17.43 16.67
N ALA A 26 -1.23 -16.62 15.76
CA ALA A 26 -0.56 -16.24 14.52
C ALA A 26 0.69 -15.37 14.79
N ILE A 27 1.85 -15.88 14.37
CA ILE A 27 3.17 -15.21 14.46
C ILE A 27 3.35 -14.17 13.36
N GLN A 28 2.62 -14.32 12.25
CA GLN A 28 2.68 -13.38 11.13
C GLN A 28 2.12 -12.01 11.50
N ASP A 29 2.64 -10.99 10.82
CA ASP A 29 2.09 -9.64 10.88
C ASP A 29 0.63 -9.61 10.42
N ASP A 30 -0.13 -8.64 10.94
CA ASP A 30 -1.45 -8.36 10.37
C ASP A 30 -1.33 -7.95 8.92
N GLU A 31 -2.38 -8.22 8.15
CA GLU A 31 -2.53 -7.64 6.84
C GLU A 31 -2.37 -6.11 6.94
N ARG A 32 -1.34 -5.61 6.27
CA ARG A 32 -1.10 -4.18 6.17
C ARG A 32 -1.91 -3.72 4.96
N SER A 33 -2.69 -2.66 5.10
CA SER A 33 -3.54 -2.10 4.04
C SER A 33 -2.78 -1.59 2.80
N GLY A 34 -1.47 -1.83 2.73
CA GLY A 34 -0.58 -1.30 1.71
C GLY A 34 -0.67 0.23 1.61
N ARG A 35 -0.07 0.76 0.55
CA ARG A 35 -0.48 2.08 0.05
C ARG A 35 -1.75 1.83 -0.77
N PRO A 36 -2.89 2.47 -0.47
CA PRO A 36 -4.04 2.40 -1.36
C PRO A 36 -3.61 2.88 -2.75
N ARG A 37 -3.77 2.00 -3.75
CA ARG A 37 -3.68 2.37 -5.16
C ARG A 37 -5.07 2.77 -5.58
N GLU A 38 -5.39 4.06 -5.44
CA GLU A 38 -6.55 4.65 -6.10
C GLU A 38 -6.16 4.79 -7.59
N ILE A 39 -6.42 3.75 -8.37
CA ILE A 39 -6.33 3.80 -9.83
C ILE A 39 -7.76 3.64 -10.33
N ASP A 40 -8.25 4.62 -11.06
CA ASP A 40 -9.55 4.54 -11.73
C ASP A 40 -9.48 3.51 -12.87
N ASP A 41 -10.46 2.61 -12.94
CA ASP A 41 -10.57 1.62 -14.01
C ASP A 41 -10.71 2.29 -15.38
N ASN A 42 -11.36 3.46 -15.44
CA ASN A 42 -11.48 4.25 -16.66
C ASN A 42 -10.11 4.76 -17.13
N VAL A 43 -9.33 5.33 -16.21
CA VAL A 43 -7.94 5.76 -16.47
C VAL A 43 -7.10 4.59 -16.97
N THR A 44 -7.24 3.41 -16.35
CA THR A 44 -6.50 2.21 -16.76
C THR A 44 -6.87 1.75 -18.17
N GLN A 45 -8.15 1.84 -18.52
CA GLN A 45 -8.64 1.47 -19.85
C GLN A 45 -8.14 2.45 -20.92
N SER A 46 -8.21 3.77 -20.67
CA SER A 46 -7.69 4.80 -21.59
C SER A 46 -6.19 4.63 -21.87
N ILE A 47 -5.38 4.34 -20.83
CA ILE A 47 -3.95 4.05 -21.00
C ILE A 47 -3.75 2.81 -21.87
N ARG A 48 -4.52 1.74 -21.62
CA ARG A 48 -4.43 0.49 -22.39
C ARG A 48 -4.78 0.70 -23.86
N ASP A 49 -5.83 1.46 -24.13
CA ASP A 49 -6.29 1.72 -25.49
C ASP A 49 -5.28 2.58 -26.26
N ALA A 50 -4.67 3.59 -25.62
CA ALA A 50 -3.61 4.41 -26.21
C ALA A 50 -2.39 3.57 -26.62
N ILE A 51 -1.90 2.70 -25.73
CA ILE A 51 -0.75 1.81 -26.00
C ILE A 51 -1.07 0.78 -27.09
N THR A 52 -2.30 0.28 -27.11
CA THR A 52 -2.73 -0.72 -28.11
C THR A 52 -2.90 -0.10 -29.50
N GLY A 53 -3.34 1.15 -29.56
CA GLY A 53 -3.48 1.91 -30.80
C GLY A 53 -2.14 2.30 -31.44
N ASP A 54 -1.17 2.75 -30.63
CA ASP A 54 0.20 3.01 -31.07
C ASP A 54 1.20 2.70 -29.95
N GLY A 55 2.06 1.70 -30.16
CA GLY A 55 3.11 1.32 -29.20
C GLY A 55 4.25 2.34 -29.09
N ARG A 56 4.26 3.43 -29.87
CA ARG A 56 5.26 4.50 -29.81
C ARG A 56 4.86 5.67 -28.91
N VAL A 57 3.68 5.64 -28.29
CA VAL A 57 3.25 6.70 -27.36
C VAL A 57 4.18 6.78 -26.15
N THR A 58 4.50 8.01 -25.76
CA THR A 58 5.29 8.29 -24.56
C THR A 58 4.39 8.51 -23.34
N ILE A 59 4.99 8.54 -22.15
CA ILE A 59 4.27 8.82 -20.91
C ILE A 59 3.63 10.22 -20.95
N LEU A 60 4.25 11.19 -21.61
CA LEU A 60 3.70 12.54 -21.75
C LEU A 60 2.47 12.55 -22.66
N ASP A 61 2.54 11.84 -23.79
CA ASP A 61 1.40 11.70 -24.70
C ASP A 61 0.21 11.02 -24.01
N ILE A 62 0.48 9.98 -23.22
CA ILE A 62 -0.57 9.30 -22.42
C ILE A 62 -1.15 10.25 -21.36
N ALA A 63 -0.34 11.10 -20.73
CA ALA A 63 -0.83 12.06 -19.75
C ALA A 63 -1.81 13.06 -20.38
N GLU A 64 -1.54 13.54 -21.60
CA GLU A 64 -2.47 14.42 -22.33
C GLU A 64 -3.79 13.74 -22.73
N ILE A 65 -3.80 12.41 -22.85
CA ILE A 65 -5.00 11.62 -23.20
C ILE A 65 -5.89 11.36 -21.96
N VAL A 66 -5.28 11.34 -20.77
CA VAL A 66 -5.91 10.88 -19.52
C VAL A 66 -6.31 12.04 -18.60
N ASP A 67 -5.77 13.24 -18.80
CA ASP A 67 -6.18 14.50 -18.13
C ASP A 67 -7.59 14.96 -18.55
#